data_AF-A0A2V9N2F8-F1
#
_entry.id   AF-A0A2V9N2F8-F1
#
_cell.length_a   1.000
_cell.length_b   1.000
_cell.length_c   1.000
_cell.angle_alpha   90.00
_cell.angle_beta   90.00
_cell.angle_gamma   90.00
#
_symmetry.space_group_name_H-M   'P 1'
#
loop_
_entity.id
_entity.type
_entity.pdbx_description
1 polymer ?
#
loop_
_entity_poly.entity_id
_entity_poly.type
_entity_poly.pdbx_seq_one_letter_code
_entity_poly.pdbx_strand_id
1 'polypeptide(L)' 'MVDLLGVFDRIVPDGTKRTLYHYVLIDFLCQKIGGDILAAADAADAAWFTPNEVAQLSLAEDTAGVIRTALQRCGLGSH' A
#
# COMPACT_ATOMS: atom_id res chain seq x y z
N MET A 1 15.61 -6.97 3.52
CA MET A 1 15.52 -5.71 4.28
C MET A 1 14.07 -5.25 4.22
N VAL A 2 13.54 -4.72 5.32
CA VAL A 2 12.17 -4.19 5.42
C VAL A 2 12.31 -2.79 5.97
N ASP A 3 11.79 -1.80 5.25
CA ASP A 3 11.89 -0.39 5.62
C ASP A 3 10.51 0.18 5.92
N LEU A 4 10.40 0.96 7.00
CA LEU A 4 9.17 1.70 7.30
C LEU A 4 8.96 2.76 6.22
N LEU A 5 7.87 2.62 5.47
CA LEU A 5 7.53 3.53 4.40
C LEU A 5 6.76 4.73 4.94
N GLY A 6 5.79 4.49 5.82
CA GLY A 6 5.00 5.52 6.50
C GLY A 6 4.04 4.97 7.55
N VAL A 7 3.52 5.88 8.37
CA VAL A 7 2.44 5.64 9.33
C VAL A 7 1.36 6.66 9.07
N PHE A 8 0.12 6.20 8.90
CA PHE A 8 -1.00 7.05 8.49
C PHE A 8 -2.22 6.80 9.36
N ASP A 9 -2.89 7.90 9.74
CA ASP A 9 -4.20 7.86 10.38
C ASP A 9 -5.29 7.99 9.32
N ARG A 10 -6.07 6.92 9.12
CA ARG A 10 -7.26 6.94 8.26
C ARG A 10 -8.52 7.08 9.10
N ILE A 11 -9.04 8.30 9.15
CA ILE A 11 -10.24 8.65 9.91
C ILE A 11 -11.43 8.73 8.94
N VAL A 12 -12.39 7.81 9.12
CA VAL A 12 -13.61 7.74 8.30
C VAL A 12 -14.76 8.36 9.09
N PRO A 13 -15.37 9.47 8.63
CA PRO A 13 -16.51 10.07 9.30
C PRO A 13 -17.83 9.33 9.01
N ASP A 14 -18.78 9.42 9.94
CA ASP A 14 -20.19 9.05 9.75
C ASP A 14 -20.97 10.16 8.99
N GLY A 15 -22.25 9.91 8.74
CA GLY A 15 -23.16 10.89 8.10
C GLY A 15 -23.40 12.17 8.90
N THR A 16 -22.94 12.24 10.16
CA THR A 16 -23.01 13.39 11.05
C THR A 16 -21.64 14.05 11.29
N LYS A 17 -20.62 13.68 10.51
CA LYS A 17 -19.21 14.15 10.63
C LYS A 17 -18.50 13.74 11.92
N ARG A 18 -19.00 12.74 12.65
CA ARG A 18 -18.26 12.14 13.77
C ARG A 18 -17.42 10.99 13.28
N THR A 19 -16.32 10.67 13.95
CA THR A 19 -15.49 9.51 13.59
C THR A 19 -16.30 8.22 13.72
N LEU A 20 -16.47 7.51 12.60
CA LEU A 20 -17.04 6.17 12.57
C LEU A 20 -15.96 5.12 12.77
N TYR A 21 -14.86 5.27 12.03
CA TYR A 21 -13.69 4.40 12.13
C TYR A 21 -12.40 5.21 12.16
N HIS A 22 -11.43 4.76 12.95
CA HIS A 22 -10.07 5.28 12.97
C HIS A 22 -9.12 4.11 12.83
N TYR A 23 -8.44 4.05 11.70
CA TYR A 23 -7.42 3.05 11.41
C TYR A 23 -6.05 3.69 11.46
N VAL A 24 -5.09 2.97 12.01
CA VAL A 24 -3.66 3.26 11.85
C VAL A 24 -3.11 2.29 10.82
N LEU A 25 -2.56 2.81 9.73
CA LEU A 25 -1.92 2.04 8.68
C LEU A 25 -0.41 2.22 8.80
N ILE A 26 0.32 1.11 8.80
CA ILE A 26 1.78 1.09 8.84
C ILE A 26 2.23 0.35 7.59
N ASP A 27 2.80 1.10 6.65
CA ASP A 27 3.23 0.56 5.37
C ASP A 27 4.72 0.28 5.37
N PHE A 28 5.10 -0.87 4.80
CA PHE A 28 6.48 -1.31 4.72
C PHE A 28 6.90 -1.51 3.26
N LEU A 29 8.12 -1.09 2.96
CA LEU A 29 8.79 -1.44 1.73
C LEU A 29 9.60 -2.71 1.95
N CYS A 30 9.27 -3.75 1.19
CA CYS A 30 9.84 -5.08 1.34
C CYS A 30 10.41 -5.58 0.01
N GLN A 31 11.46 -6.40 0.09
CA GLN A 31 11.95 -7.18 -1.04
C GLN A 31 11.45 -8.62 -0.93
N LYS A 32 10.91 -9.17 -2.02
CA LYS A 32 10.58 -10.59 -2.11
C LYS A 32 11.85 -11.43 -2.00
N ILE A 33 11.91 -12.32 -1.01
CA ILE A 33 13.05 -13.22 -0.78
C ILE A 33 12.83 -14.65 -1.29
N GLY A 34 11.60 -15.03 -1.66
CA GLY A 34 11.24 -16.38 -2.11
C GLY A 34 9.73 -16.60 -2.19
N GLY A 35 9.31 -17.83 -2.50
CA GLY A 35 7.90 -18.25 -2.57
C GLY A 35 7.14 -17.79 -3.81
N ASP A 36 5.91 -18.26 -3.97
CA ASP A 36 4.97 -17.82 -5.01
C ASP A 36 3.88 -16.93 -4.40
N ILE A 37 3.32 -16.02 -5.20
CA ILE A 37 2.24 -15.15 -4.75
C ILE A 37 0.92 -15.93 -4.68
N LEU A 38 0.24 -15.85 -3.54
CA LEU A 38 -1.02 -16.55 -3.28
C LEU A 38 -1.90 -15.68 -2.38
N ALA A 39 -3.17 -15.55 -2.74
CA ALA A 39 -4.17 -14.95 -1.86
C ALA A 39 -4.46 -15.88 -0.66
N ALA A 40 -4.69 -15.31 0.52
CA ALA A 40 -5.03 -16.04 1.73
C ALA A 40 -6.46 -15.68 2.18
N ALA A 41 -6.83 -16.00 3.43
CA ALA A 41 -8.20 -15.82 3.91
C ALA A 41 -8.66 -14.35 3.98
N ASP A 42 -7.74 -13.39 3.94
CA ASP A 42 -7.96 -11.95 4.02
C ASP A 42 -8.02 -11.25 2.65
N ALA A 43 -7.77 -11.98 1.56
CA ALA A 43 -7.76 -11.44 0.20
C ALA A 43 -8.47 -12.37 -0.78
N ALA A 44 -9.21 -11.79 -1.73
CA ALA A 44 -9.87 -12.58 -2.77
C ALA A 44 -8.92 -13.02 -3.89
N ASP A 45 -7.88 -12.23 -4.17
CA ASP A 45 -6.91 -12.47 -5.26
C ASP A 45 -5.57 -11.79 -4.96
N ALA A 46 -4.50 -12.24 -5.61
CA ALA A 46 -3.14 -11.70 -5.47
C ALA A 46 -2.33 -11.84 -6.76
N ALA A 47 -1.77 -10.72 -7.24
CA ALA A 47 -0.98 -10.66 -8.46
C ALA A 47 0.15 -9.64 -8.36
N TRP A 48 1.16 -9.81 -9.22
CA TRP A 48 2.22 -8.83 -9.42
C TRP A 48 1.81 -7.81 -10.47
N PHE A 49 2.16 -6.55 -10.23
CA PHE A 49 1.88 -5.45 -11.16
C PHE A 49 3.16 -4.64 -11.39
N THR A 50 3.36 -4.25 -12.64
CA THR A 50 4.32 -3.21 -13.00
C THR A 50 3.81 -1.83 -12.56
N PRO A 51 4.68 -0.82 -12.43
CA PRO A 51 4.26 0.54 -12.07
C PRO A 51 3.16 1.11 -12.99
N ASN A 52 3.23 0.80 -14.29
CA ASN A 52 2.23 1.25 -15.26
C ASN A 52 0.88 0.56 -15.08
N GLU A 53 0.88 -0.75 -14.77
CA GLU A 53 -0.36 -1.49 -14.49
C GLU A 53 -1.01 -1.00 -13.20
N VAL A 54 -0.22 -0.74 -12.15
CA VAL A 54 -0.74 -0.18 -10.89
C VAL A 54 -1.45 1.15 -11.12
N ALA A 55 -0.92 2.01 -12.00
CA ALA A 55 -1.53 3.30 -12.32
C ALA A 55 -2.92 3.19 -12.97
N GLN A 56 -3.30 2.01 -13.49
CA GLN A 56 -4.62 1.75 -14.07
C GLN A 56 -5.62 1.16 -13.06
N LEU A 57 -5.18 0.81 -11.85
CA LEU A 57 -6.04 0.23 -10.82
C LEU A 57 -6.87 1.33 -10.14
N SER A 58 -8.13 1.00 -9.82
CA SER A 58 -8.98 1.84 -8.98
C SER A 58 -8.59 1.66 -7.51
N LEU A 59 -7.58 2.40 -7.08
CA LEU A 59 -7.06 2.36 -5.70
C LEU A 59 -7.64 3.49 -4.85
N ALA A 60 -7.69 3.26 -3.54
CA ALA A 60 -7.87 4.35 -2.59
C ALA A 60 -6.71 5.34 -2.71
N GLU A 61 -7.01 6.64 -2.54
CA GLU A 61 -6.03 7.72 -2.75
C GLU A 61 -4.78 7.55 -1.88
N ASP A 62 -4.96 7.20 -0.59
CA ASP A 62 -3.86 6.96 0.35
C ASP A 62 -2.96 5.81 -0.14
N THR A 63 -3.56 4.69 -0.58
CA THR A 63 -2.84 3.53 -1.10
C THR A 63 -2.03 3.89 -2.35
N ALA A 64 -2.63 4.63 -3.29
CA ALA A 64 -1.92 5.11 -4.47
C ALA A 64 -0.76 6.05 -4.11
N GLY A 65 -0.94 6.89 -3.08
CA GLY A 65 0.10 7.76 -2.54
C GLY A 65 1.31 6.99 -2.03
N VAL A 66 1.08 6.00 -1.17
CA VAL A 66 2.13 5.16 -0.59
C VAL A 66 2.91 4.40 -1.66
N ILE A 67 2.23 3.81 -2.65
CA ILE A 67 2.89 3.11 -3.76
C ILE A 67 3.78 4.06 -4.56
N ARG A 68 3.32 5.29 -4.86
CA ARG A 68 4.17 6.29 -5.53
C ARG A 68 5.43 6.61 -4.72
N THR A 69 5.31 6.77 -3.41
CA THR A 69 6.47 6.98 -2.52
C THR A 69 7.42 5.79 -2.54
N ALA A 70 6.91 4.55 -2.52
CA ALA A 70 7.72 3.34 -2.63
C ALA A 70 8.53 3.32 -3.92
N LEU A 71 7.87 3.57 -5.07
CA LEU A 71 8.51 3.58 -6.38
C LEU A 71 9.61 4.63 -6.49
N GLN A 72 9.40 5.82 -5.91
CA GLN A 72 10.42 6.86 -5.84
C GLN A 72 11.63 6.43 -5.01
N ARG A 73 11.42 5.82 -3.84
CA ARG A 73 12.51 5.31 -2.99
C ARG A 73 13.30 4.19 -3.68
N CYS A 74 12.63 3.27 -4.37
CA CYS A 74 13.30 2.21 -5.14
C CYS A 74 14.10 2.78 -6.32
N GLY A 75 13.59 3.81 -7.01
CA GLY A 75 14.30 4.47 -8.11
C GLY A 75 15.53 5.26 -7.67
N LEU A 76 15.60 5.71 -6.41
CA LEU A 76 16.74 6.42 -5.83
C LEU A 76 17.84 5.50 -5.28
N GLY A 77 17.63 4.18 -5.26
CA GLY A 77 18.58 3.19 -4.72
C GLY A 77 19.50 2.54 -5.75
N SER A 78 19.55 3.05 -7.00
CA SER A 78 20.48 2.59 -8.03
C SER A 78 21.70 3.52 -8.12
N HIS A 79 22.46 3.64 -7.03
CA HIS A 79 23.84 4.14 -7.02
C HIS A 79 24.64 3.47 -5.91
#